data_AF-A0A7C2F9W2-F1
#
_entry.id   AF-A0A7C2F9W2-F1
#
_cell.length_a   1.000
_cell.length_b   1.000
_cell.length_c   1.000
_cell.angle_alpha   90.00
_cell.angle_beta   90.00
_cell.angle_gamma   90.00
#
_symmetry.space_group_name_H-M   'P 1'
#
loop_
_entity.id
_entity.type
_entity.pdbx_description
1 polymer ?
#
loop_
_entity_poly.entity_id
_entity_poly.type
_entity_poly.pdbx_seq_one_letter_code
_entity_poly.pdbx_strand_id
1 'polypeptide(L)'
;MRGAHLSAEELIELVERGRRCRHYHDRIDHIIECAPCRAAYKELLATEQVVRSARSERPRWGWWLAPVAAVTVGLVWLLWLLVWRSYPAYQVAVRTEGGVVYEGRLRLPDWAAAAALQFSNPPPITRSASASPLIIRLLQPQAEGLENPRPVFVWAPVPEAHGYRATLVSLTEGDTMVLQVNGTRATLPPGVQLKRGLSYRLTITVLLPDVLPGGEPRQEYTFRMLTTQEIQRLNWARQHRHQAPYTCTMLFYQLGHSREALATLPHRPGDPLVQRWREVLTHSLPNAAQPAQ
;
A
#
# COMPACT_ATOMS: atom_id res chain seq x y z
N MET A 1 -16.84 71.03 22.90
CA MET A 1 -15.51 70.47 23.24
C MET A 1 -15.49 69.03 22.77
N ARG A 2 -14.55 68.64 21.89
CA ARG A 2 -14.45 67.27 21.35
C ARG A 2 -13.82 66.35 22.41
N GLY A 3 -14.65 65.86 23.33
CA GLY A 3 -14.24 64.84 24.30
C GLY A 3 -14.00 63.52 23.58
N ALA A 4 -12.90 62.85 23.92
CA ALA A 4 -12.58 61.52 23.41
C ALA A 4 -13.76 60.55 23.68
N HIS A 5 -14.00 59.64 22.74
CA HIS A 5 -14.99 58.57 22.93
C HIS A 5 -14.60 57.66 24.09
N LEU A 6 -15.59 57.07 24.75
CA LEU A 6 -15.34 55.97 25.69
C LEU A 6 -14.58 54.85 24.98
N SER A 7 -13.58 54.30 25.66
CA SER A 7 -12.85 53.14 25.19
C SER A 7 -13.77 51.90 25.18
N ALA A 8 -13.37 50.89 24.40
CA ALA A 8 -14.12 49.63 24.32
C ALA A 8 -14.19 48.95 25.70
N GLU A 9 -13.12 49.01 26.47
CA GLU A 9 -13.03 48.43 27.82
C GLU A 9 -14.00 49.10 28.79
N GLU A 10 -14.16 50.43 28.72
CA GLU A 10 -15.09 51.18 29.56
C GLU A 10 -16.55 50.88 29.21
N LEU A 11 -16.85 50.70 27.93
CA LEU A 11 -18.18 50.29 27.46
C LEU A 11 -18.52 48.86 27.91
N ILE A 12 -17.57 47.93 27.81
CA ILE A 12 -17.73 46.55 28.29
C ILE A 12 -17.93 46.53 29.80
N GLU A 13 -17.11 47.25 30.57
CA GLU A 13 -17.24 47.33 32.02
C GLU A 13 -18.60 47.91 32.43
N LEU A 14 -19.10 48.91 31.70
CA LEU A 14 -20.40 49.53 31.95
C LEU A 14 -21.56 48.55 31.70
N VAL A 15 -21.48 47.73 30.65
CA VAL A 15 -22.49 46.70 30.33
C VAL A 15 -22.47 45.58 31.37
N GLU A 16 -21.30 45.05 31.74
CA GLU A 16 -21.20 43.93 32.68
C GLU A 16 -21.58 44.31 34.12
N ARG A 17 -21.14 45.49 34.60
CA ARG A 17 -21.31 45.91 36.00
C ARG A 17 -22.52 46.81 36.22
N GLY A 18 -23.05 47.42 35.17
CA GLY A 18 -24.15 48.38 35.26
C GLY A 18 -23.88 49.49 36.28
N ARG A 19 -24.85 49.78 37.15
CA ARG A 19 -24.75 50.81 38.21
C ARG A 19 -23.60 50.61 39.21
N ARG A 20 -22.95 49.44 39.23
CA ARG A 20 -21.80 49.15 40.11
C ARG A 20 -20.45 49.56 39.49
N CYS A 21 -20.46 50.08 38.27
CA CYS A 21 -19.28 50.60 37.60
C CYS A 21 -18.75 51.88 38.28
N ARG A 22 -17.42 52.04 38.37
CA ARG A 22 -16.82 53.32 38.76
C ARG A 22 -17.16 54.36 37.68
N HIS A 23 -17.49 55.58 38.10
CA HIS A 23 -17.90 56.67 37.18
C HIS A 23 -19.13 56.36 36.32
N TYR A 24 -20.09 55.58 36.85
CA TYR A 24 -21.31 55.20 36.12
C TYR A 24 -22.08 56.41 35.56
N HIS A 25 -22.28 57.46 36.36
CA HIS A 25 -23.03 58.65 35.93
C HIS A 25 -22.29 59.39 34.81
N ASP A 26 -20.99 59.66 34.98
CA ASP A 26 -20.15 60.33 33.98
C ASP A 26 -20.15 59.57 32.63
N ARG A 27 -20.08 58.23 32.67
CA ARG A 27 -20.10 57.39 31.46
C ARG A 27 -21.47 57.36 30.79
N ILE A 28 -22.56 57.34 31.56
CA ILE A 28 -23.93 57.37 31.01
C ILE A 28 -24.24 58.74 30.41
N ASP A 29 -23.84 59.84 31.06
CA ASP A 29 -24.02 61.18 30.53
C ASP A 29 -23.27 61.35 29.20
N HIS A 30 -22.04 60.83 29.11
CA HIS A 30 -21.31 60.77 27.84
C HIS A 30 -22.04 59.96 26.75
N ILE A 31 -22.62 58.81 27.09
CA ILE A 31 -23.39 57.98 26.13
C ILE A 31 -24.66 58.71 25.65
N ILE A 32 -25.27 59.53 26.51
CA ILE A 32 -26.41 60.37 26.16
C ILE A 32 -25.96 61.50 25.22
N GLU A 33 -24.76 62.03 25.34
CA GLU A 33 -24.30 63.11 24.46
C GLU A 33 -23.63 62.60 23.17
N CYS A 34 -23.08 61.39 23.18
CA CYS A 34 -22.24 60.85 22.11
C CYS A 34 -22.94 59.73 21.31
N ALA A 35 -23.39 60.08 20.09
CA ALA A 35 -24.06 59.15 19.17
C ALA A 35 -23.31 57.83 18.90
N PRO A 36 -21.98 57.82 18.60
CA PRO A 36 -21.27 56.57 18.34
C PRO A 36 -21.14 55.68 19.58
N CYS A 37 -20.86 56.24 20.77
CA CYS A 37 -20.84 55.46 22.01
C CYS A 37 -22.22 54.88 22.34
N ARG A 38 -23.29 55.61 22.03
CA ARG A 38 -24.67 55.12 22.17
C ARG A 38 -24.98 53.94 21.26
N ALA A 39 -24.51 53.95 20.02
CA ALA A 39 -24.68 52.84 19.10
C ALA A 39 -23.95 51.59 19.59
N ALA A 40 -22.67 51.73 19.96
CA ALA A 40 -21.85 50.64 20.50
C ALA A 40 -22.42 50.06 21.79
N TYR A 41 -22.91 50.91 22.71
CA TYR A 41 -23.53 50.47 23.97
C TYR A 41 -24.82 49.65 23.75
N LYS A 42 -25.65 50.04 22.77
CA LYS A 42 -26.86 49.29 22.42
C LYS A 42 -26.54 47.91 21.84
N GLU A 43 -25.52 47.81 21.00
CA GLU A 43 -25.09 46.55 20.41
C GLU A 43 -24.57 45.59 21.50
N LEU A 44 -23.74 46.08 22.42
CA LEU A 44 -23.24 45.29 23.54
C LEU A 44 -24.38 44.81 24.47
N LEU A 45 -25.38 45.66 24.77
CA LEU A 45 -26.55 45.24 25.56
C LEU A 45 -27.37 44.13 24.87
N ALA A 46 -27.51 44.18 23.54
CA ALA A 46 -28.20 43.14 22.79
C ALA A 46 -27.45 41.80 22.89
N THR A 47 -26.11 41.83 22.79
CA THR A 47 -25.30 40.61 22.96
C THR A 47 -25.36 40.05 24.39
N GLU A 48 -25.36 40.91 25.41
CA GLU A 48 -25.44 40.45 26.80
C GLU A 48 -26.79 39.80 27.14
N GLN A 49 -27.89 40.31 26.56
CA GLN A 49 -29.22 39.70 26.73
C GLN A 49 -29.28 38.28 26.16
N VAL A 50 -28.64 38.03 25.02
CA VAL A 50 -28.52 36.69 24.42
C VAL A 50 -27.67 35.76 25.29
N VAL A 51 -26.58 36.27 25.88
CA VAL A 51 -25.74 35.48 26.79
C VAL A 51 -26.45 35.17 28.11
N ARG A 52 -27.23 36.11 28.64
CA ARG A 52 -28.00 35.91 29.88
C ARG A 52 -29.15 34.94 29.70
N SER A 53 -29.88 34.99 28.58
CA SER A 53 -30.92 34.00 28.28
C SER A 53 -30.35 32.59 28.13
N ALA A 54 -29.17 32.46 27.50
CA ALA A 54 -28.45 31.19 27.43
C ALA A 54 -27.94 30.67 28.80
N ARG A 55 -27.74 31.56 29.78
CA ARG A 55 -27.30 31.20 31.15
C ARG A 55 -28.45 30.92 32.12
N SER A 56 -29.65 31.48 31.89
CA SER A 56 -30.78 31.34 32.82
C SER A 56 -31.51 30.00 32.73
N GLU A 57 -31.29 29.20 31.68
CA GLU A 57 -31.88 27.86 31.54
C GLU A 57 -30.99 26.75 32.11
N ARG A 58 -30.47 26.95 33.33
CA ARG A 58 -29.90 25.86 34.13
C ARG A 58 -30.85 25.50 35.28
N PRO A 59 -31.75 24.50 35.10
CA PRO A 59 -32.56 24.01 36.21
C PRO A 59 -31.66 23.32 37.25
N ARG A 60 -31.84 23.67 38.53
CA ARG A 60 -31.14 23.15 39.71
C ARG A 60 -31.52 21.68 39.99
N TRP A 61 -31.11 20.77 39.12
CA TRP A 61 -31.39 19.33 39.21
C TRP A 61 -30.10 18.48 39.08
N GLY A 62 -29.02 18.94 39.71
CA GLY A 62 -27.66 18.47 39.48
C GLY A 62 -27.00 17.71 40.63
N TRP A 63 -27.75 16.94 41.45
CA TRP A 63 -27.13 16.14 42.53
C TRP A 63 -27.35 14.63 42.44
N TRP A 64 -28.23 14.14 41.56
CA TRP A 64 -28.54 12.70 41.46
C TRP A 64 -28.00 11.98 40.20
N LEU A 65 -27.33 12.67 39.27
CA LEU A 65 -26.84 12.08 38.01
C LEU A 65 -25.30 12.02 37.85
N ALA A 66 -24.55 12.30 38.92
CA ALA A 66 -23.10 12.10 38.92
C ALA A 66 -22.62 10.69 38.52
N PRO A 67 -23.30 9.57 38.87
CA PRO A 67 -22.82 8.25 38.47
C PRO A 67 -23.07 7.93 36.99
N VAL A 68 -24.04 8.57 36.32
CA VAL A 68 -24.38 8.25 34.92
C VAL A 68 -23.45 8.95 33.93
N ALA A 69 -23.02 10.19 34.23
CA ALA A 69 -22.10 10.92 33.36
C ALA A 69 -20.68 10.35 33.36
N ALA A 70 -20.21 9.78 34.48
CA ALA A 70 -18.90 9.13 34.54
C ALA A 70 -18.87 7.84 33.70
N VAL A 71 -19.97 7.08 33.69
CA VAL A 71 -20.08 5.85 32.89
C VAL A 71 -20.12 6.16 31.39
N THR A 72 -20.82 7.22 30.95
CA THR A 72 -20.89 7.57 29.52
C THR A 72 -19.58 8.15 29.00
N VAL A 73 -18.89 9.01 29.78
CA VAL A 73 -17.56 9.50 29.40
C VAL A 73 -16.55 8.35 29.39
N GLY A 74 -16.62 7.44 30.37
CA GLY A 74 -15.80 6.22 30.39
C GLY A 74 -16.08 5.32 29.19
N LEU A 75 -17.35 5.08 28.84
CA LEU A 75 -17.73 4.29 27.66
C LEU A 75 -17.31 4.94 26.35
N VAL A 76 -17.45 6.26 26.21
CA VAL A 76 -16.99 6.98 25.01
C VAL A 76 -15.47 6.97 24.93
N TRP A 77 -14.74 7.13 26.04
CA TRP A 77 -13.28 7.08 26.04
C TRP A 77 -12.77 5.65 25.79
N LEU A 78 -13.46 4.63 26.29
CA LEU A 78 -13.13 3.22 26.10
C LEU A 78 -13.54 2.73 24.71
N LEU A 79 -14.66 3.19 24.15
CA LEU A 79 -15.02 3.04 22.73
C LEU A 79 -14.02 3.78 21.85
N TRP A 80 -13.62 5.00 22.21
CA TRP A 80 -12.62 5.77 21.48
C TRP A 80 -11.26 5.09 21.55
N LEU A 81 -10.85 4.51 22.69
CA LEU A 81 -9.64 3.70 22.84
C LEU A 81 -9.73 2.38 22.07
N LEU A 82 -10.87 1.69 22.11
CA LEU A 82 -11.09 0.47 21.34
C LEU A 82 -11.10 0.77 19.85
N VAL A 83 -11.74 1.86 19.41
CA VAL A 83 -11.74 2.36 18.02
C VAL A 83 -10.37 2.90 17.63
N TRP A 84 -9.58 3.49 18.53
CA TRP A 84 -8.20 3.91 18.28
C TRP A 84 -7.24 2.72 18.19
N ARG A 85 -7.43 1.69 19.03
CA ARG A 85 -6.69 0.43 18.91
C ARG A 85 -7.13 -0.36 17.67
N SER A 86 -8.35 -0.14 17.23
CA SER A 86 -8.91 -0.68 15.98
C SER A 86 -8.71 0.25 14.80
N TYR A 87 -8.08 1.44 14.95
CA TYR A 87 -7.65 2.20 13.80
C TYR A 87 -6.55 1.37 13.18
N PRO A 88 -6.81 0.84 12.01
CA PRO A 88 -5.86 -0.04 11.45
C PRO A 88 -4.72 0.81 10.94
N ALA A 89 -3.54 0.59 11.48
CA ALA A 89 -2.29 0.96 10.84
C ALA A 89 -2.07 0.21 9.49
N TYR A 90 -3.12 -0.41 8.91
CA TYR A 90 -3.09 -1.14 7.64
C TYR A 90 -3.25 -0.26 6.41
N GLN A 91 -3.40 1.07 6.54
CA GLN A 91 -3.28 1.92 5.35
C GLN A 91 -1.82 1.85 4.89
N VAL A 92 -1.56 0.89 4.00
CA VAL A 92 -0.56 0.96 2.94
C VAL A 92 -0.44 2.44 2.61
N ALA A 93 0.77 3.00 2.70
CA ALA A 93 1.02 4.44 2.68
C ALA A 93 0.74 5.11 1.31
N VAL A 94 -0.20 4.55 0.56
CA VAL A 94 -0.76 5.02 -0.69
C VAL A 94 -1.81 6.07 -0.36
N ARG A 95 -1.47 7.33 -0.59
CA ARG A 95 -2.37 8.48 -0.42
C ARG A 95 -2.65 9.12 -1.77
N THR A 96 -3.85 9.67 -1.93
CA THR A 96 -4.25 10.39 -3.14
C THR A 96 -4.44 11.86 -2.79
N GLU A 97 -3.66 12.75 -3.40
CA GLU A 97 -3.73 14.20 -3.20
C GLU A 97 -3.92 14.87 -4.56
N GLY A 98 -5.04 15.58 -4.75
CA GLY A 98 -5.32 16.28 -6.02
C GLY A 98 -5.37 15.36 -7.25
N GLY A 99 -5.78 14.09 -7.09
CA GLY A 99 -5.80 13.09 -8.17
C GLY A 99 -4.46 12.39 -8.43
N VAL A 100 -3.40 12.76 -7.70
CA VAL A 100 -2.08 12.15 -7.81
C VAL A 100 -1.89 11.14 -6.67
N VAL A 101 -1.42 9.94 -7.02
CA VAL A 101 -1.16 8.87 -6.05
C VAL A 101 0.29 8.94 -5.57
N TYR A 102 0.48 8.84 -4.26
CA TYR A 102 1.79 8.83 -3.61
C TYR A 102 1.95 7.60 -2.74
N GLU A 103 3.14 7.02 -2.71
CA GLU A 103 3.52 6.09 -1.64
C GLU A 103 4.54 6.78 -0.73
N GLY A 104 4.14 7.05 0.51
CA GLY A 104 4.92 7.91 1.40
C GLY A 104 5.16 9.29 0.79
N ARG A 105 6.42 9.61 0.46
CA ARG A 105 6.81 10.88 -0.17
C ARG A 105 6.95 10.78 -1.70
N LEU A 106 6.98 9.58 -2.26
CA LEU A 106 7.21 9.39 -3.69
C LEU A 106 5.90 9.59 -4.45
N ARG A 107 5.90 10.52 -5.41
CA ARG A 107 4.84 10.64 -6.41
C ARG A 107 4.93 9.44 -7.36
N LEU A 108 3.87 8.65 -7.44
CA LEU A 108 3.80 7.53 -8.35
C LEU A 108 3.42 8.01 -9.76
N PRO A 109 4.07 7.49 -10.82
CA PRO A 109 3.54 7.67 -12.17
C PRO A 109 2.21 6.92 -12.31
N ASP A 110 1.35 7.39 -13.21
CA ASP A 110 -0.03 6.88 -13.35
C ASP A 110 -0.10 5.36 -13.56
N TRP A 111 0.85 4.82 -14.34
CA TRP A 111 0.93 3.38 -14.59
C TRP A 111 1.35 2.56 -13.35
N ALA A 112 2.06 3.16 -12.38
CA ALA A 112 2.45 2.50 -11.13
C ALA A 112 1.39 2.66 -10.04
N ALA A 113 0.63 3.75 -10.07
CA ALA A 113 -0.49 4.00 -9.15
C ALA A 113 -1.51 2.85 -9.15
N ALA A 114 -1.82 2.30 -10.33
CA ALA A 114 -2.69 1.14 -10.46
C ALA A 114 -2.14 -0.11 -9.74
N ALA A 115 -0.83 -0.34 -9.79
CA ALA A 115 -0.19 -1.44 -9.07
C ALA A 115 -0.27 -1.24 -7.54
N ALA A 116 -0.07 -0.01 -7.07
CA ALA A 116 -0.19 0.33 -5.65
C ALA A 116 -1.57 0.00 -5.08
N LEU A 117 -2.64 0.30 -5.83
CA LEU A 117 -4.03 0.01 -5.42
C LEU A 117 -4.34 -1.49 -5.37
N GLN A 118 -3.65 -2.30 -6.18
CA GLN A 118 -3.82 -3.75 -6.16
C GLN A 118 -3.20 -4.41 -4.93
N PHE A 119 -2.28 -3.74 -4.22
CA PHE A 119 -1.69 -4.28 -3.00
C PHE A 119 -2.75 -4.55 -1.92
N SER A 120 -3.86 -3.81 -1.89
CA SER A 120 -4.94 -4.07 -0.94
C SER A 120 -5.76 -5.34 -1.25
N ASN A 121 -5.56 -5.94 -2.42
CA ASN A 121 -6.33 -7.08 -2.91
C ASN A 121 -5.40 -8.24 -3.33
N PRO A 122 -4.80 -8.96 -2.37
CA PRO A 122 -3.95 -10.11 -2.68
C PRO A 122 -4.73 -11.21 -3.40
N PRO A 123 -4.14 -11.88 -4.40
CA PRO A 123 -4.80 -12.99 -5.07
C PRO A 123 -5.05 -14.14 -4.10
N PRO A 124 -6.08 -14.97 -4.35
CA PRO A 124 -6.28 -16.17 -3.57
C PRO A 124 -5.08 -17.11 -3.72
N ILE A 125 -4.64 -17.69 -2.62
CA ILE A 125 -3.64 -18.77 -2.65
C ILE A 125 -4.39 -20.02 -3.11
N THR A 126 -4.45 -20.24 -4.41
CA THR A 126 -4.87 -21.53 -4.96
C THR A 126 -3.72 -22.51 -4.72
N ARG A 127 -3.86 -23.39 -3.73
CA ARG A 127 -3.03 -24.59 -3.66
C ARG A 127 -3.35 -25.39 -4.91
N SER A 128 -2.48 -25.35 -5.91
CA SER A 128 -2.55 -26.27 -7.02
C SER A 128 -2.50 -27.69 -6.44
N ALA A 129 -3.64 -28.37 -6.44
CA ALA A 129 -3.70 -29.79 -6.14
C ALA A 129 -2.78 -30.48 -7.15
N SER A 130 -1.84 -31.27 -6.63
CA SER A 130 -0.86 -32.04 -7.41
C SER A 130 0.27 -31.22 -8.03
N ALA A 131 1.13 -30.63 -7.19
CA ALA A 131 2.50 -30.37 -7.61
C ALA A 131 3.17 -31.72 -7.90
N SER A 132 3.30 -32.09 -9.18
CA SER A 132 4.13 -33.24 -9.56
C SER A 132 5.55 -33.00 -9.00
N PRO A 133 6.19 -34.02 -8.41
CA PRO A 133 7.52 -33.84 -7.86
C PRO A 133 8.46 -33.33 -8.97
N LEU A 134 9.13 -32.21 -8.71
CA LEU A 134 10.12 -31.64 -9.62
C LEU A 134 11.28 -32.62 -9.77
N ILE A 135 11.39 -33.25 -10.95
CA ILE A 135 12.46 -34.22 -11.25
C ILE A 135 13.77 -33.47 -11.54
N ILE A 136 13.66 -32.39 -12.29
CA ILE A 136 14.79 -31.54 -12.68
C ILE A 136 14.53 -30.18 -12.06
N ARG A 137 15.46 -29.61 -11.30
CA ARG A 137 15.30 -28.30 -10.65
C ARG A 137 16.01 -27.20 -11.43
N LEU A 138 15.27 -26.24 -11.97
CA LEU A 138 15.84 -25.09 -12.69
C LEU A 138 16.48 -24.10 -11.70
N LEU A 139 17.77 -23.83 -11.87
CA LEU A 139 18.55 -22.89 -11.06
C LEU A 139 18.55 -21.48 -11.66
N GLN A 140 18.55 -21.38 -12.99
CA GLN A 140 18.46 -20.13 -13.75
C GLN A 140 17.68 -20.34 -15.05
N PRO A 141 16.88 -19.36 -15.50
CA PRO A 141 16.45 -18.18 -14.74
C PRO A 141 15.47 -18.54 -13.61
N GLN A 142 15.38 -17.68 -12.60
CA GLN A 142 14.47 -17.86 -11.44
C GLN A 142 13.24 -16.94 -11.48
N ALA A 143 13.19 -16.06 -12.47
CA ALA A 143 12.04 -15.22 -12.74
C ALA A 143 11.24 -15.84 -13.88
N GLU A 144 9.92 -15.68 -13.84
CA GLU A 144 9.02 -16.06 -14.93
C GLU A 144 8.99 -15.00 -16.03
N GLY A 145 9.29 -13.74 -15.71
CA GLY A 145 9.50 -12.67 -16.70
C GLY A 145 10.99 -12.48 -16.98
N LEU A 146 11.40 -12.67 -18.23
CA LEU A 146 12.80 -12.55 -18.62
C LEU A 146 13.06 -11.25 -19.38
N GLU A 147 14.08 -10.52 -18.95
CA GLU A 147 14.56 -9.28 -19.58
C GLU A 147 15.58 -9.54 -20.70
N ASN A 148 16.40 -10.60 -20.55
CA ASN A 148 17.46 -10.95 -21.48
C ASN A 148 16.91 -11.83 -22.62
N PRO A 149 16.94 -11.38 -23.90
CA PRO A 149 16.43 -12.16 -25.04
C PRO A 149 17.27 -13.39 -25.38
N ARG A 150 18.42 -13.57 -24.73
CA ARG A 150 19.28 -14.75 -24.82
C ARG A 150 19.49 -15.34 -23.42
N PRO A 151 18.43 -15.90 -22.80
CA PRO A 151 18.57 -16.48 -21.48
C PRO A 151 19.47 -17.72 -21.53
N VAL A 152 20.21 -17.92 -20.45
CA VAL A 152 20.96 -19.15 -20.21
C VAL A 152 20.17 -19.95 -19.18
N PHE A 153 19.88 -21.19 -19.53
CA PHE A 153 19.18 -22.11 -18.65
C PHE A 153 20.20 -22.96 -17.91
N VAL A 154 20.07 -23.05 -16.59
CA VAL A 154 20.93 -23.88 -15.74
C VAL A 154 20.04 -24.65 -14.80
N TRP A 155 20.27 -25.96 -14.65
CA TRP A 155 19.53 -26.82 -13.72
C TRP A 155 20.47 -27.60 -12.80
N ALA A 156 19.90 -28.16 -11.74
CA ALA A 156 20.61 -29.06 -10.85
C ALA A 156 20.86 -30.41 -11.54
N PRO A 157 22.03 -31.04 -11.35
CA PRO A 157 22.28 -32.38 -11.89
C PRO A 157 21.32 -33.40 -11.27
N VAL A 158 20.78 -34.27 -12.11
CA VAL A 158 19.99 -35.44 -11.73
C VAL A 158 20.95 -36.63 -11.59
N PRO A 159 20.87 -37.41 -10.49
CA PRO A 159 21.64 -38.65 -10.35
C PRO A 159 21.44 -39.59 -11.55
N GLU A 160 22.49 -40.31 -11.95
CA GLU A 160 22.46 -41.31 -13.03
C GLU A 160 22.22 -40.76 -14.45
N ALA A 161 22.04 -39.44 -14.59
CA ALA A 161 21.90 -38.78 -15.88
C ALA A 161 23.19 -38.88 -16.70
N HIS A 162 23.10 -39.43 -17.91
CA HIS A 162 24.20 -39.49 -18.88
C HIS A 162 24.23 -38.25 -19.78
N GLY A 163 23.16 -37.47 -19.78
CA GLY A 163 23.05 -36.24 -20.53
C GLY A 163 21.67 -35.62 -20.40
N TYR A 164 21.46 -34.54 -21.14
CA TYR A 164 20.18 -33.84 -21.16
C TYR A 164 19.87 -33.38 -22.57
N ARG A 165 18.58 -33.29 -22.87
CA ARG A 165 18.06 -32.59 -24.04
C ARG A 165 17.16 -31.46 -23.55
N ALA A 166 17.22 -30.31 -24.22
CA ALA A 166 16.33 -29.20 -23.90
C ALA A 166 15.72 -28.64 -25.18
N THR A 167 14.41 -28.45 -25.16
CA THR A 167 13.65 -27.81 -26.23
C THR A 167 12.88 -26.63 -25.69
N LEU A 168 12.66 -25.64 -26.54
CA LEU A 168 11.86 -24.47 -26.23
C LEU A 168 10.76 -24.34 -27.28
N VAL A 169 9.52 -24.16 -26.82
CA VAL A 169 8.35 -23.99 -27.69
C VAL A 169 7.72 -22.62 -27.44
N SER A 170 7.49 -21.85 -28.49
CA SER A 170 6.66 -20.63 -28.40
C SER A 170 5.21 -21.03 -28.15
N LEU A 171 4.63 -20.59 -27.03
CA LEU A 171 3.24 -20.89 -26.71
C LEU A 171 2.24 -20.11 -27.58
N THR A 172 2.71 -19.02 -28.19
CA THR A 172 1.89 -18.17 -29.05
C THR A 172 2.03 -18.58 -30.51
N GLU A 173 3.24 -18.88 -30.97
CA GLU A 173 3.53 -19.16 -32.39
C GLU A 173 3.63 -20.66 -32.70
N GLY A 174 3.84 -21.51 -31.69
CA GLY A 174 4.02 -22.97 -31.86
C GLY A 174 5.43 -23.39 -32.29
N ASP A 175 6.30 -22.44 -32.64
CA ASP A 175 7.67 -22.72 -33.09
C ASP A 175 8.48 -23.46 -32.02
N THR A 176 9.05 -24.60 -32.39
CA THR A 176 9.91 -25.41 -31.54
C THR A 176 11.38 -25.22 -31.93
N MET A 177 12.23 -24.93 -30.94
CA MET A 177 13.68 -24.83 -31.10
C MET A 177 14.41 -25.79 -30.17
N VAL A 178 15.43 -26.46 -30.68
CA VAL A 178 16.32 -27.30 -29.88
C VAL A 178 17.44 -26.43 -29.31
N LEU A 179 17.69 -26.53 -28.01
CA LEU A 179 18.74 -25.77 -27.35
C LEU A 179 20.09 -26.48 -27.42
N GLN A 180 21.17 -25.70 -27.37
CA GLN A 180 22.52 -26.23 -27.26
C GLN A 180 22.81 -26.57 -25.79
N VAL A 181 22.88 -27.86 -25.48
CA VAL A 181 23.09 -28.35 -24.11
C VAL A 181 24.55 -28.74 -23.90
N ASN A 182 25.15 -28.25 -22.81
CA ASN A 182 26.47 -28.63 -22.33
C ASN A 182 26.39 -28.91 -20.82
N GLY A 183 26.44 -30.18 -20.44
CA GLY A 183 26.20 -30.61 -19.06
C GLY A 183 24.81 -30.20 -18.59
N THR A 184 24.74 -29.44 -17.49
CA THR A 184 23.47 -28.93 -16.90
C THR A 184 23.12 -27.51 -17.34
N ARG A 185 23.70 -27.05 -18.47
CA ARG A 185 23.51 -25.72 -19.03
C ARG A 185 22.96 -25.82 -20.45
N ALA A 186 21.96 -25.00 -20.77
CA ALA A 186 21.47 -24.82 -22.14
C ALA A 186 21.50 -23.35 -22.59
N THR A 187 21.83 -23.15 -23.86
CA THR A 187 21.79 -21.85 -24.54
C THR A 187 21.00 -21.94 -25.84
N LEU A 188 20.49 -20.79 -26.29
CA LEU A 188 19.91 -20.67 -27.61
C LEU A 188 20.95 -20.97 -28.70
N PRO A 189 20.53 -21.45 -29.89
CA PRO A 189 21.41 -21.53 -31.05
C PRO A 189 22.05 -20.17 -31.39
N PRO A 190 23.26 -20.16 -32.00
CA PRO A 190 23.94 -18.92 -32.39
C PRO A 190 23.06 -18.04 -33.27
N GLY A 191 23.08 -16.74 -33.00
CA GLY A 191 22.28 -15.75 -33.75
C GLY A 191 20.82 -15.63 -33.31
N VAL A 192 20.25 -16.66 -32.67
CA VAL A 192 18.84 -16.67 -32.24
C VAL A 192 18.62 -15.78 -31.01
N GLN A 193 17.46 -15.14 -30.97
CA GLN A 193 16.96 -14.34 -29.83
C GLN A 193 15.48 -14.64 -29.64
N LEU A 194 15.05 -14.69 -28.38
CA LEU A 194 13.63 -14.81 -28.06
C LEU A 194 12.93 -13.48 -28.32
N LYS A 195 11.73 -13.55 -28.91
CA LYS A 195 10.91 -12.38 -29.19
C LYS A 195 10.29 -11.86 -27.90
N ARG A 196 10.30 -10.54 -27.74
CA ARG A 196 9.69 -9.86 -26.58
C ARG A 196 8.17 -9.99 -26.62
N GLY A 197 7.55 -10.07 -25.46
CA GLY A 197 6.09 -10.19 -25.32
C GLY A 197 5.53 -11.59 -25.57
N LEU A 198 6.36 -12.56 -25.97
CA LEU A 198 5.92 -13.95 -26.16
C LEU A 198 6.17 -14.81 -24.92
N SER A 199 5.31 -15.81 -24.75
CA SER A 199 5.47 -16.85 -23.73
C SER A 199 6.10 -18.10 -24.34
N TYR A 200 6.99 -18.73 -23.58
CA TYR A 200 7.73 -19.89 -24.00
C TYR A 200 7.61 -21.01 -22.97
N ARG A 201 7.68 -22.25 -23.45
CA ARG A 201 7.78 -23.45 -22.64
C ARG A 201 9.12 -24.12 -22.87
N LEU A 202 9.91 -24.25 -21.82
CA LEU A 202 11.13 -25.03 -21.78
C LEU A 202 10.81 -26.44 -21.32
N THR A 203 11.18 -27.43 -22.11
CA THR A 203 11.13 -28.84 -21.73
C THR A 203 12.55 -29.35 -21.61
N ILE A 204 12.93 -29.81 -20.42
CA ILE A 204 14.22 -30.47 -20.17
C ILE A 204 13.93 -31.96 -20.01
N THR A 205 14.66 -32.79 -20.75
CA THR A 205 14.55 -34.25 -20.74
C THR A 205 15.88 -34.83 -20.26
N VAL A 206 15.84 -35.73 -19.28
CA VAL A 206 17.01 -36.45 -18.76
C VAL A 206 17.29 -37.65 -19.65
N LEU A 207 18.52 -37.82 -20.10
CA LEU A 207 18.95 -39.01 -20.84
C LEU A 207 19.53 -40.03 -19.85
N LEU A 208 18.85 -41.17 -19.72
CA LEU A 208 19.22 -42.30 -18.87
C LEU A 208 19.61 -43.50 -19.76
N PRO A 209 20.50 -44.38 -19.30
CA PRO A 209 21.07 -45.46 -20.13
C PRO A 209 20.03 -46.54 -20.49
N ASP A 210 19.09 -46.82 -19.59
CA ASP A 210 18.17 -47.97 -19.68
C ASP A 210 16.71 -47.57 -19.96
N VAL A 211 16.47 -46.36 -20.46
CA VAL A 211 15.12 -45.85 -20.73
C VAL A 211 14.86 -45.79 -22.23
N LEU A 212 13.76 -46.41 -22.66
CA LEU A 212 13.31 -46.36 -24.05
C LEU A 212 12.98 -44.91 -24.47
N PRO A 213 13.23 -44.53 -25.73
CA PRO A 213 12.83 -43.24 -26.26
C PRO A 213 11.34 -42.96 -26.04
N GLY A 214 11.00 -41.82 -25.44
CA GLY A 214 9.65 -41.42 -25.07
C GLY A 214 9.27 -41.72 -23.62
N GLY A 215 10.06 -42.52 -22.90
CA GLY A 215 9.89 -42.79 -21.46
C GLY A 215 10.77 -41.92 -20.57
N GLU A 216 11.56 -41.01 -21.15
CA GLU A 216 12.54 -40.24 -20.39
C GLU A 216 11.88 -39.27 -19.40
N PRO A 217 12.42 -39.15 -18.18
CA PRO A 217 11.97 -38.14 -17.23
C PRO A 217 12.10 -36.74 -17.84
N ARG A 218 11.02 -35.97 -17.79
CA ARG A 218 10.99 -34.60 -18.32
C ARG A 218 10.39 -33.61 -17.34
N GLN A 219 10.89 -32.39 -17.38
CA GLN A 219 10.36 -31.27 -16.62
C GLN A 219 10.03 -30.11 -17.56
N GLU A 220 8.84 -29.54 -17.39
CA GLU A 220 8.38 -28.38 -18.14
C GLU A 220 8.43 -27.12 -17.26
N TYR A 221 8.83 -26.01 -17.88
CA TYR A 221 8.90 -24.69 -17.28
C TYR A 221 8.30 -23.66 -18.23
N THR A 222 7.42 -22.80 -17.73
CA THR A 222 6.84 -21.70 -18.53
C THR A 222 7.40 -20.37 -18.07
N PHE A 223 7.75 -19.52 -19.02
CA PHE A 223 8.18 -18.15 -18.77
C PHE A 223 7.75 -17.25 -19.92
N ARG A 224 7.84 -15.94 -19.74
CA ARG A 224 7.54 -14.94 -20.76
C ARG A 224 8.68 -13.96 -20.94
N MET A 225 8.84 -13.48 -22.16
CA MET A 225 9.80 -12.41 -22.45
C MET A 225 9.15 -11.05 -22.18
N LEU A 226 9.77 -10.22 -21.36
CA LEU A 226 9.26 -8.90 -21.05
C LEU A 226 9.29 -7.97 -22.28
N THR A 227 8.20 -7.22 -22.46
CA THR A 227 8.14 -6.13 -23.44
C THR A 227 9.07 -4.99 -23.05
N THR A 228 9.38 -4.08 -23.99
CA THR A 228 10.21 -2.90 -23.70
C THR A 228 9.61 -2.03 -22.59
N GLN A 229 8.29 -1.85 -22.60
CA GLN A 229 7.60 -1.08 -21.57
C GLN A 229 7.71 -1.78 -20.20
N GLU A 230 7.57 -3.10 -20.14
CA GLU A 230 7.70 -3.86 -18.90
C GLU A 230 9.12 -3.82 -18.34
N ILE A 231 10.16 -3.86 -19.19
CA ILE A 231 11.54 -3.67 -18.74
C ILE A 231 11.74 -2.28 -18.13
N GLN A 232 11.15 -1.23 -18.71
CA GLN A 232 11.19 0.11 -18.12
C GLN A 232 10.53 0.14 -16.74
N ARG A 233 9.38 -0.53 -16.58
CA ARG A 233 8.68 -0.66 -15.29
C ARG A 233 9.51 -1.45 -14.28
N LEU A 234 10.17 -2.53 -14.70
CA LEU A 234 11.07 -3.33 -13.86
C LEU A 234 12.25 -2.50 -13.36
N ASN A 235 12.89 -1.76 -14.27
CA ASN A 235 14.02 -0.88 -13.92
C ASN A 235 13.59 0.23 -12.97
N TRP A 236 12.42 0.84 -13.20
CA TRP A 236 11.86 1.82 -12.29
C TRP A 236 11.62 1.22 -10.90
N ALA A 237 11.03 0.02 -10.80
CA ALA A 237 10.80 -0.66 -9.53
C ALA A 237 12.10 -0.95 -8.77
N ARG A 238 13.15 -1.39 -9.47
CA ARG A 238 14.48 -1.60 -8.87
C ARG A 238 15.08 -0.31 -8.31
N GLN A 239 14.92 0.81 -9.02
CA GLN A 239 15.41 2.11 -8.58
C GLN A 239 14.64 2.67 -7.37
N HIS A 240 13.34 2.39 -7.26
CA HIS A 240 12.46 2.98 -6.25
C HIS A 240 12.04 2.02 -5.12
N ARG A 241 12.58 0.80 -5.09
CA ARG A 241 12.22 -0.26 -4.12
C ARG A 241 12.21 0.17 -2.65
N HIS A 242 13.04 1.14 -2.28
CA HIS A 242 13.12 1.65 -0.91
C HIS A 242 12.15 2.80 -0.62
N GLN A 243 11.72 3.53 -1.65
CA GLN A 243 10.87 4.70 -1.53
C GLN A 243 9.38 4.33 -1.65
N ALA A 244 9.07 3.34 -2.48
CA ALA A 244 7.72 2.82 -2.69
C ALA A 244 7.70 1.28 -2.67
N PRO A 245 8.03 0.64 -1.52
CA PRO A 245 8.15 -0.80 -1.41
C PRO A 245 6.86 -1.56 -1.76
N TYR A 246 5.68 -1.04 -1.44
CA TYR A 246 4.41 -1.71 -1.75
C TYR A 246 4.14 -1.73 -3.25
N THR A 247 4.25 -0.57 -3.91
CA THR A 247 4.12 -0.45 -5.36
C THR A 247 5.16 -1.29 -6.08
N CYS A 248 6.42 -1.27 -5.62
CA CYS A 248 7.48 -2.05 -6.24
C CYS A 248 7.26 -3.56 -6.05
N THR A 249 6.78 -4.00 -4.89
CA THR A 249 6.40 -5.40 -4.65
C THR A 249 5.36 -5.87 -5.67
N MET A 250 4.34 -5.04 -5.92
CA MET A 250 3.30 -5.34 -6.91
C MET A 250 3.84 -5.41 -8.33
N LEU A 251 4.70 -4.47 -8.72
CA LEU A 251 5.32 -4.49 -10.05
C LEU A 251 6.20 -5.73 -10.24
N PHE A 252 7.03 -6.08 -9.25
CA PHE A 252 7.85 -7.30 -9.33
C PHE A 252 6.98 -8.55 -9.44
N TYR A 253 5.88 -8.62 -8.68
CA TYR A 253 4.94 -9.74 -8.75
C TYR A 253 4.30 -9.87 -10.15
N GLN A 254 3.72 -8.78 -10.68
CA GLN A 254 3.10 -8.76 -12.01
C GLN A 254 4.08 -9.10 -13.14
N LEU A 255 5.35 -8.76 -12.95
CA LEU A 255 6.42 -9.02 -13.91
C LEU A 255 7.04 -10.42 -13.77
N GLY A 256 6.57 -11.26 -12.83
CA GLY A 256 7.09 -12.61 -12.63
C GLY A 256 8.43 -12.67 -11.86
N HIS A 257 8.77 -11.62 -11.12
CA HIS A 257 9.96 -11.52 -10.28
C HIS A 257 9.62 -11.73 -8.79
N SER A 258 8.98 -12.85 -8.45
CA SER A 258 8.49 -13.15 -7.08
C SER A 258 9.58 -13.07 -6.00
N ARG A 259 10.84 -13.43 -6.31
CA ARG A 259 11.96 -13.26 -5.38
C ARG A 259 12.27 -11.79 -5.07
N GLU A 260 12.30 -10.93 -6.09
CA GLU A 260 12.53 -9.49 -5.90
C GLU A 260 11.35 -8.85 -5.17
N ALA A 261 10.12 -9.29 -5.48
CA ALA A 261 8.91 -8.87 -4.76
C ALA A 261 9.01 -9.21 -3.26
N LEU A 262 9.35 -10.46 -2.93
CA LEU A 262 9.48 -10.91 -1.55
C LEU A 262 10.58 -10.17 -0.79
N ALA A 263 11.70 -9.89 -1.44
CA ALA A 263 12.81 -9.12 -0.87
C ALA A 263 12.48 -7.63 -0.67
N THR A 264 11.53 -7.09 -1.44
CA THR A 264 11.10 -5.69 -1.36
C THR A 264 9.96 -5.48 -0.36
N LEU A 265 9.14 -6.51 -0.14
CA LEU A 265 8.01 -6.46 0.77
C LEU A 265 8.47 -6.09 2.20
N PRO A 266 7.92 -5.03 2.82
CA PRO A 266 8.35 -4.59 4.15
C PRO A 266 8.18 -5.67 5.21
N HIS A 267 9.13 -5.74 6.15
CA HIS A 267 9.01 -6.63 7.29
C HIS A 267 8.11 -6.00 8.36
N ARG A 268 6.80 -6.31 8.31
CA ARG A 268 5.80 -5.89 9.29
C ARG A 268 5.05 -7.12 9.83
N PRO A 269 5.50 -7.72 10.94
CA PRO A 269 4.92 -8.97 11.44
C PRO A 269 3.44 -8.84 11.81
N GLY A 270 3.02 -7.68 12.34
CA GLY A 270 1.64 -7.41 12.75
C GLY A 270 0.69 -6.92 11.66
N ASP A 271 1.14 -6.82 10.40
CA ASP A 271 0.31 -6.37 9.29
C ASP A 271 -0.25 -7.58 8.53
N PRO A 272 -1.56 -7.90 8.66
CA PRO A 272 -2.14 -9.11 8.08
C PRO A 272 -2.10 -9.10 6.54
N LEU A 273 -2.15 -7.91 5.91
CA LEU A 273 -2.07 -7.78 4.46
C LEU A 273 -0.67 -8.11 3.96
N VAL A 274 0.35 -7.62 4.66
CA VAL A 274 1.75 -7.97 4.38
C VAL A 274 2.02 -9.45 4.58
N GLN A 275 1.45 -10.08 5.62
CA GLN A 275 1.57 -11.52 5.79
C GLN A 275 0.92 -12.28 4.65
N ARG A 276 -0.28 -11.86 4.24
CA ARG A 276 -0.98 -12.50 3.11
C ARG A 276 -0.18 -12.42 1.82
N TRP A 277 0.40 -11.26 1.52
CA TRP A 277 1.30 -11.12 0.37
C TRP A 277 2.56 -11.97 0.49
N ARG A 278 3.15 -12.07 1.69
CA ARG A 278 4.31 -12.95 1.91
C ARG A 278 3.98 -14.40 1.60
N GLU A 279 2.81 -14.87 2.03
CA GLU A 279 2.34 -16.22 1.69
C GLU A 279 2.18 -16.39 0.18
N VAL A 280 1.48 -15.47 -0.50
CA VAL A 280 1.30 -15.49 -1.97
C VAL A 280 2.66 -15.58 -2.67
N LEU A 281 3.57 -14.67 -2.36
CA LEU A 281 4.88 -14.59 -3.01
C LEU A 281 5.74 -15.83 -2.76
N THR A 282 5.63 -16.44 -1.58
CA THR A 282 6.36 -17.68 -1.26
C THR A 282 5.83 -18.85 -2.08
N HIS A 283 4.51 -18.93 -2.29
CA HIS A 283 3.90 -19.95 -3.15
C HIS A 283 4.21 -19.71 -4.63
N SER A 284 4.39 -18.46 -5.05
CA SER A 284 4.75 -18.08 -6.43
C SER A 284 6.25 -18.19 -6.74
N LEU A 285 7.07 -18.80 -5.88
CA LEU A 285 8.47 -19.05 -6.20
C LEU A 285 8.58 -20.30 -7.10
N PRO A 286 9.25 -20.23 -8.27
CA PRO A 286 9.30 -21.32 -9.27
C PRO A 286 10.07 -22.58 -8.82
N ASN A 287 10.38 -22.72 -7.54
CA ASN A 287 11.03 -23.88 -6.92
C ASN A 287 10.66 -24.02 -5.43
N ALA A 288 9.52 -23.48 -4.97
CA ALA A 288 9.09 -23.71 -3.60
C ALA A 288 8.72 -25.19 -3.45
N ALA A 289 9.67 -25.98 -2.93
CA ALA A 289 9.30 -27.22 -2.25
C ALA A 289 8.34 -26.81 -1.13
N GLN A 290 7.09 -27.26 -1.21
CA GLN A 290 6.16 -27.08 -0.11
C GLN A 290 6.79 -27.72 1.14
N PRO A 291 6.83 -27.04 2.30
CA PRO A 291 7.25 -27.71 3.52
C PRO A 291 6.30 -28.88 3.75
N ALA A 292 6.87 -30.07 3.95
CA ALA A 292 6.11 -31.25 4.37
C ALA A 292 5.35 -30.88 5.65
N GLN A 293 4.03 -31.04 5.62
CA GLN A 293 3.19 -31.01 6.81
C GLN A 293 3.25 -32.37 7.49
#